data_AF-G8QI24-F1
#
_entry.id   AF-G8QI24-F1
#
_cell.length_a   1.000
_cell.length_b   1.000
_cell.length_c   1.000
_cell.angle_alpha   90.00
_cell.angle_beta   90.00
_cell.angle_gamma   90.00
#
_symmetry.space_group_name_H-M   'P 1'
#
loop_
_entity.id
_entity.type
_entity.pdbx_description
1 polymer ?
#
loop_
_entity_poly.entity_id
_entity_poly.type
_entity_poly.pdbx_seq_one_letter_code
_entity_poly.pdbx_strand_id
1 'polypeptide(L)'
;MVIAAKDTALMEIVLTIIAVAIPLWLNVWATRMILQDALSERPQKIAQLLLVWLLPLLGAIVALAVHRKEEKAPGVYPAEKDLNNDLPASSGPLRSMREVLDDD
;
A
#
# COMPACT_ATOMS: atom_id res chain seq x y z
N MET A 1 15.31 -7.83 22.42
CA MET A 1 14.31 -7.77 21.33
C MET A 1 13.59 -6.42 21.25
N VAL A 2 13.14 -5.84 22.37
CA VAL A 2 12.45 -4.52 22.41
C VAL A 2 13.34 -3.34 21.95
N ILE A 3 14.64 -3.37 22.23
CA ILE A 3 15.58 -2.29 21.86
C ILE A 3 15.72 -2.17 20.33
N ALA A 4 15.87 -3.30 19.63
CA ALA A 4 16.01 -3.33 18.17
C ALA A 4 14.77 -2.79 17.43
N ALA A 5 13.56 -3.08 17.92
CA ALA A 5 12.32 -2.59 17.30
C ALA A 5 12.16 -1.07 17.43
N LYS A 6 12.65 -0.48 18.52
CA LYS A 6 12.62 0.97 18.74
C LYS A 6 13.53 1.70 17.75
N ASP A 7 14.70 1.16 17.45
CA ASP A 7 15.65 1.77 16.53
C ASP A 7 15.15 1.72 15.08
N THR A 8 14.46 0.64 14.67
CA THR A 8 13.81 0.55 13.36
C THR A 8 12.68 1.58 13.23
N ALA A 9 11.79 1.69 14.22
CA ALA A 9 10.71 2.67 14.20
C ALA A 9 11.23 4.12 14.18
N LEU A 10 12.32 4.41 14.91
CA LEU A 10 12.96 5.72 14.88
C LEU A 10 13.52 6.04 13.49
N MET A 11 14.18 5.07 12.84
CA MET A 11 14.71 5.25 11.48
C MET A 11 13.57 5.53 10.48
N GLU A 12 12.47 4.78 10.52
CA GLU A 12 11.32 4.96 9.64
C GLU A 12 10.65 6.33 9.82
N ILE A 13 10.51 6.78 11.07
CA ILE A 13 9.98 8.12 11.39
C ILE A 13 10.91 9.21 10.83
N VAL A 14 12.23 9.08 11.04
CA VAL A 14 13.21 10.05 10.54
C VAL A 14 13.16 10.11 9.01
N LEU A 15 13.12 8.96 8.34
CA LEU A 15 13.02 8.90 6.87
C LEU A 15 11.74 9.54 6.37
N THR A 16 10.61 9.31 7.05
CA THR A 16 9.32 9.91 6.69
C THR A 16 9.33 11.42 6.88
N ILE A 17 9.89 11.90 8.00
CA ILE A 17 10.07 13.33 8.26
C ILE A 17 10.91 13.97 7.16
N ILE A 18 12.04 13.36 6.79
CA ILE A 18 12.92 13.87 5.73
C ILE A 18 12.19 13.88 4.38
N ALA A 19 11.50 12.78 4.05
CA ALA A 19 10.76 12.62 2.80
C ALA A 19 9.63 13.65 2.65
N VAL A 20 9.06 14.14 3.77
CA VAL A 20 8.01 15.18 3.76
C VAL A 20 8.61 16.59 3.86
N ALA A 21 9.60 16.79 4.73
CA ALA A 21 10.17 18.11 5.03
C ALA A 21 10.95 18.70 3.85
N ILE A 22 11.72 17.89 3.12
CA ILE A 22 12.49 18.36 1.94
C ILE A 22 11.57 18.92 0.86
N PRO A 23 10.56 18.19 0.33
CA PRO A 23 9.69 18.73 -0.69
C PRO A 23 8.88 19.93 -0.19
N LEU A 24 8.44 19.94 1.07
CA LEU A 24 7.79 21.12 1.67
C LEU A 24 8.70 22.35 1.64
N TRP A 25 9.95 22.20 2.08
CA TRP A 25 10.92 23.29 2.08
C TRP A 25 11.18 23.82 0.66
N LEU A 26 11.35 22.92 -0.31
CA LEU A 26 11.54 23.29 -1.71
C LEU A 26 10.31 24.02 -2.29
N ASN A 27 9.10 23.59 -1.95
CA ASN A 27 7.86 24.26 -2.37
C ASN A 27 7.76 25.68 -1.81
N VAL A 28 8.05 25.85 -0.52
CA VAL A 28 8.06 27.17 0.13
C VAL A 28 9.13 28.06 -0.50
N TRP A 29 10.34 27.54 -0.71
CA TRP A 29 11.44 28.28 -1.32
C TRP A 29 11.13 28.70 -2.77
N ALA A 30 10.64 27.77 -3.59
CA ALA A 30 10.26 28.05 -4.97
C ALA A 30 9.10 29.06 -5.05
N THR A 31 8.10 28.94 -4.16
CA THR A 31 7.02 29.93 -4.06
C THR A 31 7.56 31.33 -3.73
N ARG A 32 8.53 31.43 -2.82
CA ARG A 32 9.18 32.72 -2.49
C ARG A 32 9.95 33.30 -3.68
N MET A 33 10.68 32.45 -4.42
CA MET A 33 11.38 32.88 -5.63
C MET A 33 10.42 33.41 -6.70
N ILE A 34 9.30 32.72 -6.96
CA ILE A 34 8.28 33.16 -7.94
C ILE A 34 7.61 34.47 -7.51
N LEU A 35 7.37 34.67 -6.22
CA LEU A 35 6.81 35.91 -5.68
C LEU A 35 7.78 37.09 -5.82
N GLN A 36 9.08 36.85 -5.66
CA GLN A 36 10.13 37.87 -5.78
C GLN A 36 10.52 38.17 -7.22
N ASP A 37 10.19 37.29 -8.17
CA ASP A 37 10.48 37.49 -9.57
C ASP A 37 9.64 38.65 -10.15
N ALA A 38 10.26 39.79 -10.44
CA ALA A 38 9.59 40.95 -11.03
C ALA A 38 9.50 40.89 -12.57
N LEU A 39 10.21 39.95 -13.21
CA LEU A 39 10.32 39.85 -14.67
C LEU A 39 9.27 38.93 -15.30
N SER A 40 8.72 37.97 -14.55
CA SER A 40 7.66 37.09 -15.06
C SER A 40 6.30 37.76 -15.11
N GLU A 41 5.60 37.60 -16.23
CA GLU A 41 4.19 38.00 -16.35
C GLU A 41 3.28 37.11 -15.48
N ARG A 42 2.13 37.66 -15.05
CA ARG A 42 1.16 36.98 -14.18
C ARG A 42 0.79 35.54 -14.60
N PRO A 43 0.51 35.22 -15.88
CA PRO A 43 0.20 33.85 -16.28
C PRO A 43 1.41 32.90 -16.17
N GLN A 44 2.64 33.36 -16.41
CA GLN A 44 3.85 32.53 -16.24
C GLN A 44 4.08 32.17 -14.77
N LYS A 45 3.85 33.11 -13.86
CA LYS A 45 3.93 32.85 -12.42
C LYS A 45 2.92 31.79 -11.96
N ILE A 46 1.69 31.83 -12.49
CA ILE A 46 0.66 30.84 -12.16
C ILE A 46 1.08 29.45 -12.65
N ALA A 47 1.59 29.33 -13.88
CA ALA A 47 2.07 28.06 -14.43
C ALA A 47 3.26 27.51 -13.63
N GLN A 48 4.21 28.37 -13.23
CA GLN A 48 5.34 27.98 -12.38
C GLN A 48 4.88 27.54 -10.99
N LEU A 49 3.91 28.23 -10.41
CA LEU A 49 3.33 27.84 -9.12
C LEU A 49 2.67 26.46 -9.23
N LEU A 50 1.85 26.25 -10.26
CA LEU A 50 1.20 24.97 -10.51
C LEU A 50 2.23 23.85 -10.69
N LEU A 51 3.31 24.07 -11.44
CA LEU A 51 4.36 23.06 -11.61
C LEU A 51 5.07 22.71 -10.30
N VAL A 52 5.43 23.71 -9.50
CA VAL A 52 6.08 23.53 -8.20
C VAL A 52 5.23 22.63 -7.29
N TRP A 53 3.90 22.84 -7.28
CA TRP A 53 2.97 22.08 -6.45
C TRP A 53 2.54 20.73 -7.06
N LEU A 54 2.50 20.60 -8.39
CA LEU A 54 2.11 19.36 -9.07
C LEU A 54 3.25 18.33 -9.12
N LEU A 55 4.50 18.78 -9.20
CA LEU A 55 5.67 17.90 -9.24
C LEU A 55 5.76 16.93 -8.04
N PRO A 56 5.62 17.35 -6.77
CA PRO A 56 5.62 16.44 -5.62
C PRO A 56 4.42 15.47 -5.64
N LEU A 57 3.26 15.91 -6.14
CA LEU A 57 2.09 15.04 -6.29
C LEU A 57 2.36 13.93 -7.32
N LEU A 58 2.93 14.30 -8.47
CA LEU A 58 3.38 13.36 -9.49
C LEU A 58 4.44 12.40 -8.95
N GLY A 59 5.41 12.91 -8.20
CA GLY A 59 6.44 12.08 -7.54
C GLY A 59 5.84 11.05 -6.58
N ALA A 60 4.84 11.44 -5.79
CA ALA A 60 4.13 10.52 -4.90
C ALA A 60 3.35 9.44 -5.67
N ILE A 61 2.66 9.82 -6.76
CA ILE A 61 1.95 8.86 -7.62
C ILE A 61 2.93 7.86 -8.25
N VAL A 62 4.06 8.34 -8.77
CA VAL A 62 5.10 7.47 -9.36
C VAL A 62 5.69 6.55 -8.30
N ALA A 63 6.02 7.07 -7.11
CA ALA A 63 6.53 6.25 -6.01
C ALA A 63 5.52 5.17 -5.60
N LEU A 64 4.23 5.51 -5.53
CA LEU A 64 3.16 4.54 -5.23
C LEU A 64 3.00 3.51 -6.36
N ALA A 65 3.08 3.93 -7.62
CA ALA A 65 2.99 3.04 -8.78
C ALA A 65 4.16 2.06 -8.83
N VAL A 66 5.38 2.51 -8.52
CA VAL A 66 6.57 1.65 -8.42
C VAL A 66 6.50 0.73 -7.20
N HIS A 67 5.94 1.22 -6.09
CA HIS A 67 5.83 0.43 -4.85
C HIS A 67 4.61 -0.50 -4.81
N ARG A 68 3.70 -0.42 -5.80
CA ARG A 68 2.65 -1.43 -5.97
C ARG A 68 3.31 -2.79 -6.27
N LYS A 69 3.61 -3.53 -5.21
CA LYS A 69 3.77 -4.98 -5.30
C LYS A 69 2.44 -5.55 -5.78
N GLU A 70 2.47 -6.49 -6.71
CA GLU A 70 1.31 -7.31 -7.02
C GLU A 70 0.87 -7.99 -5.72
N GLU A 71 -0.18 -7.48 -5.09
CA GLU A 71 -0.89 -8.24 -4.07
C GLU A 71 -1.40 -9.50 -4.77
N LYS A 72 -0.83 -10.65 -4.40
CA LYS A 72 -1.30 -11.95 -4.84
C LYS A 72 -2.80 -12.00 -4.55
N ALA A 73 -3.60 -12.16 -5.60
CA ALA A 73 -5.06 -12.08 -5.55
C ALA A 73 -5.60 -12.75 -4.27
N PRO A 74 -6.41 -12.06 -3.44
CA PRO A 74 -7.00 -12.66 -2.27
C PRO A 74 -7.94 -13.76 -2.74
N GLY A 75 -7.59 -15.00 -2.43
CA GLY A 75 -8.45 -16.15 -2.66
C GLY A 75 -8.41 -16.70 -4.08
N VAL A 76 -7.46 -17.59 -4.34
CA VAL A 76 -7.88 -18.84 -4.96
C VAL A 76 -8.81 -19.50 -3.93
N TYR A 77 -10.11 -19.21 -3.99
CA TYR A 77 -11.08 -20.07 -3.34
C TYR A 77 -10.90 -21.44 -3.97
N PRO A 78 -10.58 -22.51 -3.22
CA PRO A 78 -10.66 -23.85 -3.76
C PRO A 78 -12.07 -24.01 -4.34
N ALA A 79 -12.18 -24.13 -5.66
CA ALA A 79 -13.46 -24.27 -6.35
C ALA A 79 -14.16 -25.59 -5.97
N GLU A 80 -13.41 -26.52 -5.39
CA GLU A 80 -13.93 -27.71 -4.73
C GLU A 80 -13.62 -27.64 -3.25
N LYS A 81 -14.68 -27.44 -2.47
CA LYS A 81 -14.69 -27.77 -1.06
C LYS A 81 -14.56 -29.29 -0.98
N ASP A 82 -13.35 -29.78 -0.73
CA ASP A 82 -13.09 -31.20 -0.58
C ASP A 82 -13.77 -31.69 0.70
N LEU A 83 -15.05 -32.06 0.55
CA LEU A 83 -15.99 -32.31 1.65
C LEU A 83 -15.47 -33.40 2.60
N ASN A 84 -14.56 -34.25 2.11
CA ASN A 84 -13.96 -35.34 2.87
C ASN A 84 -12.90 -34.88 3.89
N ASN A 85 -12.31 -33.69 3.70
CA ASN A 85 -11.20 -33.18 4.52
C ASN A 85 -11.66 -32.16 5.58
N ASP A 86 -12.82 -31.54 5.37
CA ASP A 86 -13.40 -30.52 6.27
C ASP A 86 -14.36 -31.10 7.32
N LEU A 87 -14.66 -32.40 7.26
CA LEU A 87 -15.50 -33.06 8.26
C LEU A 87 -14.66 -33.48 9.48
N PRO A 88 -15.08 -33.18 10.71
CA PRO A 88 -14.45 -33.77 11.88
C PRO A 88 -14.57 -35.29 11.79
N ALA A 89 -13.50 -36.02 12.11
CA ALA A 89 -13.38 -37.48 12.01
C ALA A 89 -14.44 -38.29 12.81
N SER A 90 -15.39 -37.62 13.46
CA SER A 90 -16.48 -38.18 14.26
C SER A 90 -17.79 -38.43 13.49
N SER A 91 -17.83 -38.34 12.16
CA SER A 91 -19.00 -38.79 11.36
C SER A 91 -19.09 -40.33 11.25
N GLY A 92 -18.87 -41.01 12.37
CA GLY A 92 -18.98 -42.46 12.54
C GLY A 92 -20.38 -43.10 12.37
N PRO A 93 -21.54 -42.41 12.42
CA PRO A 93 -22.82 -43.12 12.30
C PRO A 93 -23.27 -43.44 10.87
N LEU A 94 -22.81 -42.69 9.86
CA LEU A 94 -23.30 -42.83 8.49
C LEU A 94 -22.53 -43.84 7.65
N ARG A 95 -21.29 -44.19 8.05
CA ARG A 95 -20.48 -45.19 7.36
C ARG A 95 -20.96 -46.62 7.64
N SER A 96 -21.34 -46.92 8.88
CA SER A 96 -21.88 -48.23 9.25
C SER A 96 -23.25 -48.52 8.64
N MET A 97 -24.05 -47.49 8.36
CA MET A 97 -25.37 -47.65 7.76
C MET A 97 -25.29 -47.94 6.25
N ARG A 98 -24.23 -47.48 5.58
CA ARG A 98 -23.99 -47.76 4.16
C ARG A 98 -23.43 -49.16 3.93
N GLU A 99 -22.57 -49.64 4.83
CA GLU A 99 -22.01 -50.99 4.77
C GLU A 99 -23.07 -52.08 5.02
N VAL A 100 -24.12 -51.80 5.80
CA VAL A 100 -25.26 -52.71 6.01
C VAL A 100 -26.21 -52.76 4.81
N LEU A 101 -26.24 -51.74 3.96
CA LEU A 101 -27.15 -51.68 2.80
C LEU A 101 -26.54 -52.27 1.51
N ASP A 102 -25.23 -52.50 1.49
CA ASP A 102 -24.52 -53.11 0.35
C ASP A 102 -24.34 -54.65 0.52
N ASP A 103 -24.84 -55.25 1.61
CA ASP A 103 -24.67 -56.67 1.96
C ASP A 103 -25.96 -57.51 1.83
N ASP A 104 -26.93 -57.07 1.01
CA ASP A 104 -28.12 -57.83 0.57
C ASP A 104 -28.19 -57.95 -0.97
#